data_AF-A0A9P5QEG6-F1
#
_entry.id   AF-A0A9P5QEG6-F1
#
_cell.length_a   1.000
_cell.length_b   1.000
_cell.length_c   1.000
_cell.angle_alpha   90.00
_cell.angle_beta   90.00
_cell.angle_gamma   90.00
#
_symmetry.space_group_name_H-M   'P 1'
#
loop_
_entity.id
_entity.type
_entity.pdbx_description
1 polymer ?
#
loop_
_entity_poly.entity_id
_entity_poly.type
_entity_poly.pdbx_seq_one_letter_code
_entity_poly.pdbx_strand_id
1 'polypeptide(L)' 'TRMENLTRKIVLNYMPASLRRKAYVQTMAYRPQASFLPKIEYRGSGKVNPQKESKRYKKTKPVAV' A
#
# COMPACT_ATOMS: atom_id res chain seq x y z
N THR A 1 -7.13 11.43 -14.56
CA THR A 1 -8.11 11.86 -15.62
C THR A 1 -7.94 11.00 -16.89
N ARG A 2 -8.93 10.91 -17.79
CA ARG A 2 -8.86 10.03 -19.00
C ARG A 2 -7.63 10.28 -19.87
N MET A 3 -7.23 11.54 -20.03
CA MET A 3 -6.04 11.94 -20.79
C MET A 3 -4.76 11.39 -20.17
N GLU A 4 -4.64 11.47 -18.84
CA GLU A 4 -3.51 10.97 -18.05
C GLU A 4 -3.28 9.47 -18.24
N ASN A 5 -4.37 8.70 -18.34
CA ASN A 5 -4.31 7.26 -18.60
C ASN A 5 -3.80 6.96 -20.02
N LEU A 6 -4.16 7.79 -21.01
CA LEU A 6 -3.69 7.65 -22.38
C LEU A 6 -2.20 8.01 -22.51
N THR A 7 -1.78 9.14 -21.93
CA THR A 7 -0.36 9.56 -21.93
C THR A 7 0.50 8.52 -21.24
N ARG A 8 0.05 7.97 -20.10
CA ARG A 8 0.74 6.89 -19.39
C ARG A 8 0.92 5.65 -20.27
N LYS A 9 -0.11 5.24 -21.02
CA LYS A 9 0.01 4.08 -21.94
C LYS A 9 1.03 4.31 -23.05
N ILE A 10 1.03 5.50 -23.66
CA ILE A 10 1.97 5.85 -24.73
C ILE A 10 3.40 5.84 -24.19
N VAL A 11 3.65 6.54 -23.08
CA VAL A 11 4.99 6.67 -22.48
C VAL A 11 5.52 5.32 -22.00
N LEU A 12 4.70 4.51 -21.31
CA LEU A 12 5.14 3.21 -20.79
C LEU A 12 5.40 2.19 -21.90
N ASN A 13 4.70 2.27 -23.03
CA ASN A 13 4.97 1.41 -24.19
C ASN A 13 6.26 1.82 -24.92
N TYR A 14 6.55 3.11 -24.99
CA TYR A 14 7.78 3.62 -25.61
C TYR A 14 9.01 3.52 -24.69
N MET A 15 8.81 3.18 -23.41
CA MET A 15 9.89 3.08 -22.43
C MET A 15 10.76 1.83 -22.66
N PRO A 16 12.10 1.95 -22.70
CA PRO A 16 13.01 0.83 -22.87
C PRO A 16 12.86 -0.21 -21.73
N ALA A 17 13.04 -1.48 -22.08
CA ALA A 17 12.80 -2.62 -21.18
C ALA A 17 13.61 -2.55 -19.87
N SER A 18 14.80 -1.94 -19.91
CA SER A 18 15.67 -1.74 -18.75
C SER A 18 15.05 -0.84 -17.68
N LEU A 19 14.42 0.27 -18.08
CA LEU A 19 13.73 1.18 -17.15
C LEU A 19 12.47 0.53 -16.58
N ARG A 20 11.73 -0.21 -17.41
CA ARG A 20 10.52 -0.94 -16.99
C ARG A 20 10.83 -1.97 -15.92
N ARG A 21 11.94 -2.72 -16.09
CA ARG A 21 12.40 -3.72 -15.12
C ARG A 21 12.83 -3.08 -13.80
N LYS A 22 13.53 -1.94 -13.83
CA LYS A 22 13.91 -1.19 -12.62
C LYS A 22 12.68 -0.71 -11.84
N ALA A 23 11.70 -0.11 -12.52
CA ALA A 23 10.45 0.32 -11.90
C ALA A 23 9.68 -0.85 -11.29
N TYR A 24 9.58 -1.97 -12.01
CA TYR A 24 8.92 -3.18 -11.53
C TYR A 24 9.58 -3.74 -10.26
N VAL A 25 10.91 -3.84 -10.25
CA VAL A 25 11.66 -4.29 -9.06
C VAL A 25 11.41 -3.36 -7.86
N GLN A 26 11.36 -2.04 -8.07
CA GLN A 26 11.05 -1.10 -6.98
C GLN A 26 9.61 -1.21 -6.47
N THR A 27 8.64 -1.48 -7.34
CA THR A 27 7.25 -1.70 -6.92
C THR A 27 7.05 -3.04 -6.20
N MET A 28 7.84 -4.04 -6.56
CA MET A 28 7.83 -5.36 -5.91
C MET A 28 8.73 -5.45 -4.69
N ALA A 29 9.59 -4.44 -4.46
CA ALA A 29 10.43 -4.38 -3.29
C ALA A 29 9.55 -4.47 -2.05
N TYR A 30 9.82 -5.46 -1.21
CA TYR A 30 9.14 -5.61 0.06
C TYR A 30 9.31 -4.32 0.86
N ARG A 31 8.19 -3.61 1.07
CA ARG A 31 8.16 -2.47 1.98
C ARG A 31 7.72 -2.99 3.33
N PRO A 32 8.57 -2.92 4.38
CA PRO A 32 8.13 -3.30 5.70
C PRO A 32 6.94 -2.41 6.07
N GLN A 33 5.78 -3.03 6.28
CA GLN A 33 4.69 -2.33 6.95
C GLN A 33 5.19 -2.00 8.35
N ALA A 34 5.03 -0.74 8.78
CA ALA A 34 5.38 -0.30 10.12
C ALA A 34 4.43 -0.94 11.15
N SER A 35 4.54 -2.25 11.34
CA SER A 35 3.71 -3.06 12.23
C SER A 35 3.95 -2.78 13.70
N PHE A 36 4.99 -2.00 14.03
CA PHE A 36 5.25 -1.49 15.36
C PHE A 36 4.32 -0.34 15.74
N LEU A 37 3.72 0.35 14.75
CA LEU A 37 2.77 1.42 15.03
C LEU A 37 1.41 0.83 15.42
N PRO A 38 0.73 1.43 16.41
CA PRO A 38 -0.64 1.06 16.73
C PRO A 38 -1.53 1.29 15.50
N LYS A 39 -2.47 0.36 15.28
CA LYS A 39 -3.43 0.50 14.19
C LYS A 39 -4.31 1.72 14.46
N ILE A 40 -4.21 2.73 13.62
CA ILE A 40 -5.06 3.92 13.69
C ILE A 40 -6.52 3.49 13.41
N GLU A 41 -7.40 3.74 14.38
CA GLU A 41 -8.82 3.36 14.31
C GLU A 41 -9.61 4.21 13.30
N TYR A 42 -9.20 5.46 13.10
CA TYR A 42 -9.82 6.42 12.20
C TYR A 42 -8.81 6.89 11.14
N ARG A 43 -8.98 6.48 9.88
CA ARG A 43 -8.18 7.00 8.76
C ARG A 43 -9.00 8.05 7.99
N GLY A 44 -8.74 9.33 8.24
CA GLY A 44 -9.45 10.45 7.61
C GLY A 44 -10.83 10.71 8.21
N SER A 45 -11.74 11.33 7.43
CA SER A 45 -13.13 11.63 7.84
C SER A 45 -14.09 10.43 7.71
N GLY A 46 -13.62 9.30 7.20
CA GLY A 46 -14.43 8.09 7.00
C GLY A 46 -14.29 7.09 8.14
N LYS A 47 -15.38 6.37 8.44
CA LYS A 47 -15.31 5.18 9.29
C LYS A 47 -14.49 4.11 8.58
N VAL A 48 -13.48 3.56 9.24
CA VAL A 48 -12.71 2.44 8.71
C VAL A 48 -13.65 1.24 8.59
N ASN A 49 -13.73 0.64 7.40
CA ASN A 49 -14.50 -0.59 7.19
C ASN A 49 -14.02 -1.62 8.24
N PRO A 50 -14.92 -2.37 8.93
CA PRO A 50 -14.53 -3.24 10.04
C PRO A 50 -13.72 -4.44 9.51
N GLN A 51 -12.44 -4.22 9.25
CA GLN A 51 -11.51 -5.25 8.85
C GLN A 51 -11.19 -6.09 10.08
N LYS A 52 -11.58 -7.37 10.05
CA LYS A 52 -11.25 -8.34 11.10
C LYS A 52 -9.76 -8.28 11.40
N GLU A 53 -9.42 -8.02 12.65
CA GLU A 53 -8.03 -7.90 13.08
C GLU A 53 -7.29 -9.23 12.95
N SER A 54 -5.99 -9.17 12.68
CA SER A 54 -5.14 -10.36 12.61
C SER A 54 -5.01 -11.02 13.98
N LYS A 55 -4.86 -12.36 14.01
CA LYS A 55 -4.66 -13.13 15.24
C LYS A 55 -3.45 -12.65 16.05
N ARG A 56 -2.39 -12.22 15.34
CA ARG A 56 -1.18 -11.65 15.93
C ARG A 56 -1.47 -10.37 16.71
N TYR A 57 -2.22 -9.44 16.11
CA TYR A 57 -2.52 -8.15 16.73
C TYR A 57 -3.36 -8.32 18.00
N LYS A 58 -4.34 -9.23 17.98
CA LYS A 58 -5.16 -9.56 19.16
C LYS A 58 -4.34 -10.04 20.36
N LYS A 59 -3.25 -10.78 20.11
CA LYS A 59 -2.36 -11.30 21.16
C LYS A 59 -1.48 -10.21 21.78
N THR A 60 -1.10 -9.21 20.99
CA THR A 60 -0.18 -8.13 21.40
C THR A 60 -0.87 -6.87 21.91
N LYS A 61 -2.20 -6.77 21.82
CA LYS A 61 -2.93 -5.65 22.45
C LYS A 61 -2.71 -5.73 23.97
N PRO A 62 -2.21 -4.67 24.63
CA PRO A 62 -2.34 -4.61 26.07
C PRO A 62 -3.83 -4.64 26.40
N VAL A 63 -4.25 -5.62 27.19
CA VAL A 63 -5.60 -5.66 27.74
C VAL A 63 -5.72 -4.39 28.59
N ALA A 64 -6.55 -3.45 28.17
CA ALA A 64 -6.92 -2.33 29.02
C ALA A 64 -7.70 -2.93 30.20
N VAL A 65 -7.06 -2.94 31.37
CA VAL A 65 -7.67 -3.24 32.67
C VAL A 65 -8.50 -2.04 33.09
#